data_AF-A0A4R4G333-F1
#
_entry.id   AF-A0A4R4G333-F1
#
_cell.length_a   1.000
_cell.length_b   1.000
_cell.length_c   1.000
_cell.angle_alpha   90.00
_cell.angle_beta   90.00
_cell.angle_gamma   90.00
#
_symmetry.space_group_name_H-M   'P 1'
#
loop_
_entity.id
_entity.type
_entity.pdbx_description
1 polymer ?
#
loop_
_entity_poly.entity_id
_entity_poly.type
_entity_poly.pdbx_seq_one_letter_code
_entity_poly.pdbx_strand_id
1 'polypeptide(L)'
;MDEIIARSNIYGLLSRVLLQELDAQTLQTFKTDETVLDFLPHWKEWEQRLSLPNQQLLDEYLNPDFVNLSILHLVPYETFYTRPDQMIETGGANPVTDMYSAYGFIVDYEIARVVSADHIGIELEFMHHLCEAQKKALEEGDEEAASELMKIQHRFLNTHLLKWAPMYLINMKYEARTPLYYDAAEMALEFILSDNEMLSKTVSE
;
A
#
# COMPACT_ATOMS: atom_id res chain seq x y z
N MET A 1 5.14 -20.14 6.29
CA MET A 1 4.79 -20.02 4.85
C MET A 1 3.47 -19.28 4.67
N ASP A 2 2.39 -19.72 5.32
CA ASP A 2 1.07 -19.10 5.16
C ASP A 2 1.02 -17.61 5.59
N GLU A 3 1.72 -17.27 6.68
CA GLU A 3 1.77 -15.88 7.18
C GLU A 3 2.46 -14.92 6.20
N ILE A 4 3.62 -15.31 5.61
CA ILE A 4 4.32 -14.44 4.65
C ILE A 4 3.52 -14.25 3.36
N ILE A 5 2.77 -15.28 2.93
CA ILE A 5 1.86 -15.18 1.79
C ILE A 5 0.73 -14.19 2.10
N ALA A 6 0.12 -14.27 3.28
CA ALA A 6 -0.93 -13.35 3.69
C ALA A 6 -0.42 -11.90 3.70
N ARG A 7 0.75 -11.65 4.30
CA ARG A 7 1.37 -10.31 4.33
C ARG A 7 1.66 -9.78 2.94
N SER A 8 2.26 -10.61 2.08
CA SER A 8 2.56 -10.27 0.69
C SER A 8 1.30 -9.85 -0.08
N ASN A 9 0.22 -10.62 0.06
CA ASN A 9 -1.06 -10.35 -0.61
C ASN A 9 -1.70 -9.05 -0.11
N ILE A 10 -1.65 -8.78 1.20
CA ILE A 10 -2.19 -7.55 1.77
C ILE A 10 -1.41 -6.33 1.26
N TYR A 11 -0.06 -6.36 1.27
CA TYR A 11 0.73 -5.26 0.70
C TYR A 11 0.43 -5.04 -0.79
N GLY A 12 0.31 -6.11 -1.57
CA GLY A 12 -0.05 -6.02 -2.99
C GLY A 12 -1.46 -5.43 -3.22
N LEU A 13 -2.44 -5.84 -2.41
CA LEU A 13 -3.81 -5.30 -2.47
C LEU A 13 -3.83 -3.80 -2.13
N LEU A 14 -3.17 -3.41 -1.03
CA LEU A 14 -3.13 -2.03 -0.57
C LEU A 14 -2.36 -1.13 -1.54
N SER A 15 -1.25 -1.63 -2.10
CA SER A 15 -0.55 -0.95 -3.19
C SER A 15 -1.50 -0.70 -4.36
N ARG A 16 -2.22 -1.72 -4.83
CA ARG A 16 -3.12 -1.57 -5.99
C ARG A 16 -4.22 -0.54 -5.77
N VAL A 17 -4.88 -0.55 -4.61
CA VAL A 17 -6.03 0.34 -4.32
C VAL A 17 -5.60 1.78 -4.01
N LEU A 18 -4.39 1.99 -3.47
CA LEU A 18 -3.90 3.32 -3.10
C LEU A 18 -3.02 3.97 -4.18
N LEU A 19 -2.60 3.23 -5.22
CA LEU A 19 -1.72 3.75 -6.27
C LEU A 19 -2.46 4.56 -7.35
N GLN A 20 -3.61 4.09 -7.82
CA GLN A 20 -4.34 4.69 -8.95
C GLN A 20 -5.85 4.50 -8.84
N GLU A 21 -6.58 5.23 -9.70
CA GLU A 21 -7.97 4.96 -9.99
C GLU A 21 -8.19 3.48 -10.38
N LEU A 22 -9.35 2.94 -10.00
CA LEU A 22 -9.68 1.56 -10.33
C LEU A 22 -10.11 1.43 -11.80
N ASP A 23 -9.66 0.34 -12.41
CA ASP A 23 -10.19 -0.14 -13.69
C ASP A 23 -11.26 -1.22 -13.49
N ALA A 24 -11.92 -1.60 -14.59
CA ALA A 24 -12.99 -2.59 -14.57
C ALA A 24 -12.52 -3.97 -14.10
N GLN A 25 -11.28 -4.35 -14.41
CA GLN A 25 -10.72 -5.64 -14.01
C GLN A 25 -10.49 -5.71 -12.50
N THR A 26 -9.88 -4.66 -11.96
CA THR A 26 -9.57 -4.53 -10.53
C THR A 26 -10.86 -4.42 -9.73
N LEU A 27 -11.82 -3.60 -10.18
CA LEU A 27 -13.13 -3.54 -9.54
C LEU A 27 -13.81 -4.92 -9.53
N GLN A 28 -13.71 -5.69 -10.61
CA GLN A 28 -14.30 -7.02 -10.65
C GLN A 28 -13.70 -7.91 -9.55
N THR A 29 -12.38 -7.91 -9.38
CA THR A 29 -11.71 -8.63 -8.29
C THR A 29 -12.25 -8.18 -6.93
N PHE A 30 -12.31 -6.86 -6.67
CA PHE A 30 -12.81 -6.31 -5.41
C PHE A 30 -14.29 -6.61 -5.14
N LYS A 31 -15.07 -6.97 -6.16
CA LYS A 31 -16.48 -7.36 -6.00
C LYS A 31 -16.68 -8.84 -5.74
N THR A 32 -15.76 -9.70 -6.19
CA THR A 32 -15.95 -11.16 -6.19
C THR A 32 -15.01 -11.94 -5.29
N ASP A 33 -13.86 -11.36 -4.94
CA ASP A 33 -12.90 -12.02 -4.06
C ASP A 33 -13.37 -11.92 -2.61
N GLU A 34 -13.76 -13.06 -2.02
CA GLU A 34 -14.24 -13.13 -0.64
C GLU A 34 -13.18 -12.68 0.37
N THR A 35 -11.89 -12.94 0.11
CA THR A 35 -10.81 -12.48 0.99
C THR A 35 -10.73 -10.97 0.98
N VAL A 36 -10.82 -10.32 -0.19
CA VAL A 36 -10.87 -8.85 -0.28
C VAL A 36 -12.11 -8.30 0.44
N LEU A 37 -13.27 -8.93 0.28
CA LEU A 37 -14.50 -8.50 0.93
C LEU A 37 -14.44 -8.60 2.46
N ASP A 38 -13.77 -9.62 3.00
CA ASP A 38 -13.62 -9.80 4.44
C ASP A 38 -12.69 -8.74 5.07
N PHE A 39 -11.72 -8.21 4.30
CA PHE A 39 -10.89 -7.08 4.73
C PHE A 39 -11.56 -5.72 4.59
N LEU A 40 -12.65 -5.62 3.82
CA LEU A 40 -13.31 -4.36 3.50
C LEU A 40 -14.82 -4.45 3.86
N PRO A 41 -15.17 -4.43 5.16
CA PRO A 41 -16.51 -4.75 5.62
C PRO A 41 -17.57 -3.72 5.19
N HIS A 42 -17.26 -2.42 5.21
CA HIS A 42 -18.21 -1.40 4.78
C HIS A 42 -18.40 -1.42 3.27
N TRP A 43 -17.34 -1.69 2.50
CA TRP A 43 -17.40 -1.96 1.07
C TRP A 43 -18.26 -3.20 0.76
N LYS A 44 -18.07 -4.29 1.50
CA LYS A 44 -18.84 -5.53 1.36
C LYS A 44 -20.34 -5.29 1.49
N GLU A 45 -20.76 -4.44 2.41
CA GLU A 45 -22.18 -4.15 2.65
C GLU A 45 -22.75 -2.98 1.83
N TRP A 46 -21.92 -2.31 1.02
CA TRP A 46 -22.33 -1.10 0.32
C TRP A 46 -23.35 -1.36 -0.80
N GLU A 47 -24.52 -0.72 -0.71
CA GLU A 47 -25.65 -0.92 -1.65
C GLU A 47 -25.26 -0.64 -3.11
N GLN A 48 -24.51 0.44 -3.35
CA GLN A 48 -24.08 0.85 -4.68
C GLN A 48 -23.16 -0.20 -5.32
N ARG A 49 -22.29 -0.85 -4.52
CA ARG A 49 -21.45 -1.96 -5.00
C ARG A 49 -22.30 -3.12 -5.52
N LEU A 50 -23.37 -3.44 -4.80
CA LEU A 50 -24.26 -4.57 -5.08
C LEU A 50 -25.22 -4.32 -6.24
N SER A 51 -25.68 -3.08 -6.40
CA SER A 51 -26.79 -2.73 -7.29
C SER A 51 -26.35 -2.06 -8.60
N LEU A 52 -25.25 -1.31 -8.61
CA LEU A 52 -24.85 -0.53 -9.78
C LEU A 52 -24.01 -1.34 -10.79
N PRO A 53 -24.15 -1.04 -12.10
CA PRO A 53 -23.19 -1.48 -13.10
C PRO A 53 -21.77 -1.01 -12.77
N ASN A 54 -20.76 -1.83 -13.06
CA ASN A 54 -19.37 -1.52 -12.74
C ASN A 54 -18.90 -0.16 -13.31
N GLN A 55 -19.28 0.16 -14.54
CA GLN A 55 -18.90 1.42 -15.17
C GLN A 55 -19.46 2.63 -14.40
N GLN A 56 -20.74 2.56 -14.01
CA GLN A 56 -21.37 3.63 -13.25
C GLN A 56 -20.72 3.78 -11.86
N LEU A 57 -20.43 2.65 -11.20
CA LEU A 57 -19.77 2.66 -9.90
C LEU A 57 -18.37 3.29 -9.95
N LEU A 58 -17.60 2.99 -11.00
CA LEU A 58 -16.28 3.60 -11.24
C LEU A 58 -16.40 5.10 -11.49
N ASP A 59 -17.21 5.48 -12.46
CA ASP A 59 -17.22 6.85 -12.99
C ASP A 59 -17.90 7.85 -12.07
N GLU A 60 -18.92 7.43 -11.32
CA GLU A 60 -19.72 8.34 -10.49
C GLU A 60 -19.29 8.34 -9.01
N TYR A 61 -18.63 7.27 -8.54
CA TYR A 61 -18.31 7.13 -7.12
C TYR A 61 -16.83 6.89 -6.86
N LEU A 62 -16.26 5.77 -7.33
CA LEU A 62 -14.94 5.33 -6.87
C LEU A 62 -13.80 6.18 -7.44
N ASN A 63 -13.77 6.41 -8.75
CA ASN A 63 -12.68 7.18 -9.35
C ASN A 63 -12.77 8.67 -9.00
N PRO A 64 -13.95 9.30 -8.93
CA PRO A 64 -14.07 10.65 -8.37
C PRO A 64 -13.58 10.77 -6.92
N ASP A 65 -13.87 9.78 -6.06
CA ASP A 65 -13.41 9.80 -4.67
C ASP A 65 -11.88 9.66 -4.60
N PHE A 66 -11.28 8.74 -5.37
CA PHE A 66 -9.82 8.62 -5.47
C PHE A 66 -9.16 9.93 -5.88
N VAL A 67 -9.67 10.58 -6.95
CA VAL A 67 -9.11 11.84 -7.44
C VAL A 67 -9.21 12.93 -6.37
N ASN A 68 -10.35 13.03 -5.69
CA ASN A 68 -10.52 13.98 -4.59
C ASN A 68 -9.51 13.71 -3.46
N LEU A 69 -9.34 12.46 -3.05
CA LEU A 69 -8.46 12.08 -1.95
C LEU A 69 -6.99 12.22 -2.32
N SER A 70 -6.51 11.48 -3.32
CA SER A 70 -5.09 11.24 -3.56
C SER A 70 -4.45 12.22 -4.54
N ILE A 71 -5.25 13.01 -5.28
CA ILE A 71 -4.74 13.94 -6.30
C ILE A 71 -5.01 15.40 -5.90
N LEU A 72 -6.18 15.69 -5.33
CA LEU A 72 -6.62 17.06 -5.07
C LEU A 72 -6.40 17.53 -3.63
N HIS A 73 -6.69 16.70 -2.63
CA HIS A 73 -6.72 17.14 -1.22
C HIS A 73 -5.55 16.61 -0.39
N LEU A 74 -5.17 15.36 -0.57
CA LEU A 74 -4.05 14.72 0.14
C LEU A 74 -2.87 14.54 -0.81
N VAL A 75 -1.66 14.54 -0.25
CA VAL A 75 -0.42 14.40 -1.01
C VAL A 75 0.22 13.07 -0.63
N PRO A 76 0.06 12.00 -1.43
CA PRO A 76 0.46 10.65 -1.05
C PRO A 76 1.97 10.39 -1.22
N TYR A 77 2.84 11.27 -0.71
CA TYR A 77 4.30 11.16 -0.85
C TYR A 77 5.04 11.40 0.47
N GLU A 78 5.99 10.54 0.86
CA GLU A 78 6.78 10.65 2.10
C GLU A 78 7.36 12.05 2.31
N THR A 79 8.06 12.54 1.29
CA THR A 79 8.87 13.75 1.34
C THR A 79 8.05 15.01 1.58
N PHE A 80 6.77 15.01 1.19
CA PHE A 80 5.83 16.07 1.52
C PHE A 80 5.63 16.20 3.05
N TYR A 81 5.60 15.08 3.77
CA TYR A 81 5.36 15.06 5.22
C TYR A 81 6.65 15.16 6.04
N THR A 82 7.76 14.65 5.52
CA THR A 82 9.01 14.53 6.29
C THR A 82 9.95 15.71 6.09
N ARG A 83 9.86 16.42 4.96
CA ARG A 83 10.74 17.57 4.69
C ARG A 83 10.19 18.86 5.29
N PRO A 84 11.06 19.75 5.81
CA PRO A 84 10.64 21.04 6.35
C PRO A 84 9.99 21.98 5.32
N ASP A 85 10.31 21.81 4.03
CA ASP A 85 9.79 22.62 2.93
C ASP A 85 8.48 22.09 2.34
N GLN A 86 8.01 20.91 2.77
CA GLN A 86 6.80 20.23 2.29
C GLN A 86 6.77 20.05 0.76
N MET A 87 7.94 19.83 0.17
CA MET A 87 8.09 19.57 -1.27
C MET A 87 8.24 18.08 -1.55
N ILE A 88 7.72 17.62 -2.69
CA ILE A 88 7.94 16.26 -3.18
C ILE A 88 9.34 16.19 -3.81
N GLU A 89 10.16 15.22 -3.41
CA GLU A 89 11.50 14.98 -3.96
C GLU A 89 11.45 14.02 -5.15
N THR A 90 11.35 14.57 -6.37
CA THR A 90 11.26 13.78 -7.60
C THR A 90 12.64 13.35 -8.16
N GLY A 91 13.74 13.73 -7.50
CA GLY A 91 15.11 13.45 -7.95
C GLY A 91 15.79 12.30 -7.21
N GLY A 92 17.08 12.07 -7.50
CA GLY A 92 17.88 11.01 -6.88
C GLY A 92 18.25 11.24 -5.41
N ALA A 93 17.75 12.31 -4.79
CA ALA A 93 17.87 12.55 -3.35
C ALA A 93 16.69 11.97 -2.55
N ASN A 94 15.77 11.28 -3.22
CA ASN A 94 14.62 10.67 -2.59
C ASN A 94 15.07 9.56 -1.60
N PRO A 95 14.59 9.56 -0.35
CA PRO A 95 15.11 8.69 0.69
C PRO A 95 14.91 7.19 0.44
N VAL A 96 13.94 6.79 -0.40
CA VAL A 96 13.66 5.36 -0.65
C VAL A 96 14.54 4.75 -1.75
N THR A 97 15.17 5.55 -2.61
CA THR A 97 15.83 5.07 -3.83
C THR A 97 17.02 4.15 -3.56
N ASP A 98 17.78 4.41 -2.49
CA ASP A 98 18.92 3.59 -2.10
C ASP A 98 18.48 2.18 -1.68
N MET A 99 17.37 2.07 -0.94
CA MET A 99 16.82 0.76 -0.57
C MET A 99 16.24 0.05 -1.80
N TYR A 100 15.53 0.75 -2.68
CA TYR A 100 14.99 0.15 -3.90
C TYR A 100 16.10 -0.44 -4.77
N SER A 101 17.18 0.32 -5.00
CA SER A 101 18.33 -0.16 -5.75
C SER A 101 19.02 -1.34 -5.08
N ALA A 102 19.11 -1.38 -3.75
CA ALA A 102 19.75 -2.48 -3.02
C ALA A 102 19.01 -3.82 -3.16
N TYR A 103 17.69 -3.78 -3.37
CA TYR A 103 16.84 -4.98 -3.51
C TYR A 103 16.29 -5.17 -4.94
N GLY A 104 16.87 -4.48 -5.92
CA GLY A 104 16.51 -4.64 -7.34
C GLY A 104 15.07 -4.24 -7.67
N PHE A 105 14.48 -3.34 -6.89
CA PHE A 105 13.14 -2.81 -7.14
C PHE A 105 13.24 -1.58 -8.04
N ILE A 106 12.46 -1.57 -9.12
CA ILE A 106 12.45 -0.51 -10.13
C ILE A 106 11.02 -0.01 -10.28
N VAL A 107 10.85 1.30 -10.10
CA VAL A 107 9.57 1.97 -10.28
C VAL A 107 9.35 2.26 -11.76
N ASP A 108 8.27 1.73 -12.32
CA ASP A 108 7.77 2.13 -13.64
C ASP A 108 6.85 3.33 -13.49
N TYR A 109 7.42 4.53 -13.64
CA TYR A 109 6.68 5.78 -13.50
C TYR A 109 5.59 5.99 -14.56
N GLU A 110 5.72 5.38 -15.74
CA GLU A 110 4.72 5.49 -16.81
C GLU A 110 3.47 4.68 -16.44
N ILE A 111 3.67 3.44 -16.00
CA ILE A 111 2.59 2.58 -15.53
C ILE A 111 1.99 3.13 -14.24
N ALA A 112 2.81 3.53 -13.27
CA ALA A 112 2.37 3.99 -11.96
C ALA A 112 1.75 5.40 -11.98
N ARG A 113 2.00 6.21 -13.02
CA ARG A 113 1.46 7.59 -13.14
C ARG A 113 1.74 8.46 -11.90
N VAL A 114 2.84 8.21 -11.20
CA VAL A 114 3.31 8.97 -10.03
C VAL A 114 4.47 9.88 -10.42
N VAL A 115 4.72 10.92 -9.62
CA VAL A 115 5.82 11.87 -9.89
C VAL A 115 7.11 11.54 -9.13
N SER A 116 7.05 10.60 -8.18
CA SER A 116 8.15 10.28 -7.27
C SER A 116 8.05 8.86 -6.69
N ALA A 117 9.19 8.29 -6.30
CA ALA A 117 9.33 6.91 -5.81
C ALA A 117 8.73 6.68 -4.43
N ASP A 118 8.60 7.74 -3.62
CA ASP A 118 8.09 7.72 -2.25
C ASP A 118 6.57 7.86 -2.18
N HIS A 119 5.87 7.48 -3.25
CA HIS A 119 4.42 7.41 -3.26
C HIS A 119 3.94 6.24 -2.38
N ILE A 120 2.86 6.41 -1.60
CA ILE A 120 2.39 5.34 -0.68
C ILE A 120 2.17 4.00 -1.38
N GLY A 121 1.55 4.02 -2.57
CA GLY A 121 1.32 2.81 -3.36
C GLY A 121 2.61 2.12 -3.80
N ILE A 122 3.68 2.88 -4.06
CA ILE A 122 4.99 2.35 -4.46
C ILE A 122 5.76 1.82 -3.24
N GLU A 123 5.70 2.50 -2.10
CA GLU A 123 6.28 1.98 -0.87
C GLU A 123 5.63 0.68 -0.40
N LEU A 124 4.31 0.56 -0.55
CA LEU A 124 3.58 -0.68 -0.29
C LEU A 124 3.93 -1.78 -1.31
N GLU A 125 4.14 -1.43 -2.58
CA GLU A 125 4.61 -2.36 -3.61
C GLU A 125 6.02 -2.89 -3.28
N PHE A 126 6.89 -2.02 -2.77
CA PHE A 126 8.22 -2.43 -2.32
C PHE A 126 8.15 -3.41 -1.15
N MET A 127 7.24 -3.20 -0.19
CA MET A 127 7.01 -4.15 0.90
C MET A 127 6.49 -5.50 0.39
N HIS A 128 5.59 -5.49 -0.61
CA HIS A 128 5.16 -6.71 -1.31
C HIS A 128 6.36 -7.43 -1.95
N HIS A 129 7.23 -6.70 -2.67
CA HIS A 129 8.44 -7.24 -3.30
C HIS A 129 9.39 -7.90 -2.28
N LEU A 130 9.61 -7.27 -1.12
CA LEU A 130 10.41 -7.85 -0.05
C LEU A 130 9.77 -9.12 0.55
N CYS A 131 8.45 -9.16 0.69
CA CYS A 131 7.73 -10.34 1.15
C CYS A 131 7.86 -11.52 0.15
N GLU A 132 7.72 -11.26 -1.16
CA GLU A 132 7.92 -12.29 -2.18
C GLU A 132 9.37 -12.80 -2.22
N ALA A 133 10.34 -11.92 -2.06
CA ALA A 133 11.75 -12.32 -1.92
C ALA A 133 11.96 -13.21 -0.68
N GLN A 134 11.35 -12.87 0.46
CA GLN A 134 11.47 -13.65 1.69
C GLN A 134 10.84 -15.03 1.51
N LYS A 135 9.64 -15.09 0.93
CA LYS A 135 8.95 -16.34 0.61
C LYS A 135 9.83 -17.24 -0.27
N LYS A 136 10.42 -16.68 -1.33
CA LYS A 136 11.32 -17.44 -2.21
C LYS A 136 12.54 -17.98 -1.48
N ALA A 137 13.17 -17.19 -0.62
CA ALA A 137 14.29 -17.66 0.20
C ALA A 137 13.88 -18.84 1.11
N LEU A 138 12.70 -18.78 1.73
CA LEU A 138 12.15 -19.89 2.52
C LEU A 138 11.87 -21.14 1.68
N GLU A 139 11.35 -20.98 0.46
CA GLU A 139 11.11 -22.10 -0.49
C GLU A 139 12.43 -22.77 -0.92
N GLU A 140 13.51 -22.00 -1.02
CA GLU A 140 14.85 -22.49 -1.35
C GLU A 140 15.62 -23.03 -0.13
N GLY A 141 15.07 -22.90 1.08
CA GLY A 141 15.69 -23.35 2.33
C GLY A 141 16.79 -22.42 2.86
N ASP A 142 16.86 -21.19 2.35
CA ASP A 142 17.81 -20.16 2.79
C ASP A 142 17.23 -19.34 3.95
N GLU A 143 17.30 -19.91 5.15
CA GLU A 143 16.80 -19.28 6.38
C GLU A 143 17.54 -17.98 6.74
N GLU A 144 18.83 -17.87 6.39
CA GLU A 144 19.63 -16.67 6.65
C GLU A 144 19.16 -15.50 5.79
N ALA A 145 18.98 -15.72 4.48
CA ALA A 145 18.43 -14.70 3.58
C ALA A 145 16.99 -14.31 3.97
N ALA A 146 16.17 -15.28 4.37
CA ALA A 146 14.82 -15.00 4.84
C ALA A 146 14.81 -14.13 6.12
N SER A 147 15.70 -14.43 7.08
CA SER A 147 15.86 -13.64 8.31
C SER A 147 16.34 -12.22 8.01
N GLU A 148 17.30 -12.05 7.09
CA GLU A 148 17.72 -10.71 6.71
C GLU A 148 16.59 -9.94 6.04
N LEU A 149 15.85 -10.53 5.10
CA LEU A 149 14.72 -9.85 4.45
C LEU A 149 13.66 -9.36 5.45
N MET A 150 13.42 -10.09 6.55
CA MET A 150 12.56 -9.59 7.65
C MET A 150 13.12 -8.35 8.33
N LYS A 151 14.42 -8.29 8.61
CA LYS A 151 15.09 -7.10 9.17
C LYS A 151 15.00 -5.91 8.22
N ILE A 152 15.07 -6.15 6.92
CA ILE A 152 14.92 -5.10 5.90
C ILE A 152 13.49 -4.57 5.84
N GLN A 153 12.49 -5.44 5.85
CA GLN A 153 11.08 -5.06 5.94
C GLN A 153 10.82 -4.22 7.20
N HIS A 154 11.32 -4.68 8.35
CA HIS A 154 11.22 -3.95 9.62
C HIS A 154 11.88 -2.57 9.54
N ARG A 155 13.08 -2.50 8.98
CA ARG A 155 13.80 -1.24 8.79
C ARG A 155 13.01 -0.30 7.89
N PHE A 156 12.55 -0.76 6.73
CA PHE A 156 11.81 0.06 5.78
C PHE A 156 10.54 0.65 6.39
N LEU A 157 9.76 -0.16 7.12
CA LEU A 157 8.59 0.32 7.87
C LEU A 157 8.96 1.45 8.84
N ASN A 158 10.01 1.28 9.65
CA ASN A 158 10.37 2.24 10.69
C ASN A 158 11.10 3.49 10.18
N THR A 159 11.78 3.40 9.03
CA THR A 159 12.53 4.53 8.45
C THR A 159 11.73 5.31 7.43
N HIS A 160 10.77 4.69 6.73
CA HIS A 160 9.95 5.31 5.69
C HIS A 160 8.46 5.27 6.05
N LEU A 161 7.78 4.17 5.74
CA LEU A 161 6.31 4.10 5.72
C LEU A 161 5.64 4.61 7.02
N LEU A 162 6.13 4.20 8.20
CA LEU A 162 5.55 4.61 9.49
C LEU A 162 5.88 6.05 9.89
N LYS A 163 6.79 6.75 9.20
CA LYS A 163 7.08 8.17 9.47
C LYS A 163 5.94 9.09 9.03
N TRP A 164 5.16 8.67 8.05
CA TRP A 164 4.23 9.56 7.38
C TRP A 164 2.90 8.90 7.02
N ALA A 165 2.89 7.63 6.60
CA ALA A 165 1.69 6.95 6.13
C ALA A 165 0.56 6.95 7.18
N PRO A 166 0.82 6.79 8.50
CA PRO A 166 -0.25 6.90 9.49
C PRO A 166 -1.02 8.23 9.44
N MET A 167 -0.32 9.36 9.23
CA MET A 167 -0.97 10.67 9.11
C MET A 167 -1.80 10.76 7.83
N TYR A 168 -1.25 10.30 6.71
CA TYR A 168 -1.95 10.26 5.43
C TYR A 168 -3.22 9.38 5.50
N LEU A 169 -3.09 8.15 6.01
CA LEU A 169 -4.18 7.16 6.07
C LEU A 169 -5.30 7.60 7.03
N ILE A 170 -4.96 8.20 8.17
CA ILE A 170 -5.96 8.78 9.07
C ILE A 170 -6.77 9.86 8.35
N ASN A 171 -6.12 10.79 7.64
CA ASN A 171 -6.82 11.84 6.90
C ASN A 171 -7.65 11.28 5.74
N MET A 172 -7.11 10.32 4.98
CA MET A 172 -7.84 9.65 3.91
C MET A 172 -9.11 8.98 4.43
N LYS A 173 -9.02 8.25 5.55
CA LYS A 173 -10.18 7.64 6.21
C LYS A 173 -11.24 8.67 6.58
N TYR A 174 -10.83 9.82 7.14
CA TYR A 174 -11.77 10.88 7.52
C TYR A 174 -12.40 11.62 6.34
N GLU A 175 -11.70 11.73 5.21
CA GLU A 175 -12.17 12.46 4.03
C GLU A 175 -12.89 11.56 3.00
N ALA A 176 -12.73 10.24 3.09
CA ALA A 176 -13.30 9.29 2.15
C ALA A 176 -14.83 9.40 2.08
N ARG A 177 -15.36 9.46 0.86
CA ARG A 177 -16.80 9.54 0.60
C ARG A 177 -17.40 8.21 0.20
N THR A 178 -16.56 7.26 -0.16
CA THR A 178 -16.94 5.89 -0.49
C THR A 178 -16.39 4.91 0.53
N PRO A 179 -17.14 3.84 0.86
CA PRO A 179 -16.67 2.83 1.82
C PRO A 179 -15.37 2.14 1.41
N LEU A 180 -15.08 2.05 0.11
CA LEU A 180 -13.86 1.40 -0.38
C LEU A 180 -12.59 2.07 0.16
N TYR A 181 -12.46 3.39 -0.01
CA TYR A 181 -11.25 4.10 0.45
C TYR A 181 -11.23 4.31 1.95
N TYR A 182 -12.40 4.37 2.59
CA TYR A 182 -12.50 4.33 4.05
C TYR A 182 -11.90 3.03 4.60
N ASP A 183 -12.35 1.89 4.09
CA ASP A 183 -11.87 0.57 4.52
C ASP A 183 -10.41 0.36 4.14
N ALA A 184 -10.00 0.75 2.92
CA ALA A 184 -8.62 0.62 2.49
C ALA A 184 -7.66 1.42 3.38
N ALA A 185 -8.05 2.64 3.78
CA ALA A 185 -7.23 3.46 4.66
C ALA A 185 -7.16 2.91 6.09
N GLU A 186 -8.29 2.45 6.63
CA GLU A 186 -8.36 1.79 7.95
C GLU A 186 -7.52 0.51 7.96
N MET A 187 -7.74 -0.38 7.00
CA MET A 187 -7.01 -1.63 6.87
C MET A 187 -5.50 -1.40 6.67
N ALA A 188 -5.11 -0.46 5.81
CA ALA A 188 -3.69 -0.14 5.62
C ALA A 188 -3.05 0.31 6.93
N LEU A 189 -3.71 1.18 7.70
CA LEU A 189 -3.19 1.69 8.96
C LEU A 189 -3.02 0.59 9.99
N GLU A 190 -4.06 -0.22 10.21
CA GLU A 190 -4.02 -1.31 11.17
C GLU A 190 -2.97 -2.36 10.78
N PHE A 191 -2.91 -2.70 9.49
CA PHE A 191 -1.97 -3.68 8.98
C PHE A 191 -0.52 -3.25 9.14
N ILE A 192 -0.12 -2.05 8.70
CA ILE A 192 1.30 -1.64 8.78
C ILE A 192 1.78 -1.53 10.24
N LEU A 193 0.88 -1.19 11.17
CA LEU A 193 1.19 -1.13 12.60
C LEU A 193 1.32 -2.54 13.20
N SER A 194 0.38 -3.43 12.89
CA SER A 194 0.42 -4.82 13.33
C SER A 194 1.62 -5.56 12.76
N ASP A 195 1.94 -5.33 11.49
CA ASP A 195 3.06 -5.94 10.80
C ASP A 195 4.39 -5.51 11.42
N ASN A 196 4.52 -4.21 11.74
CA ASN A 196 5.68 -3.71 12.45
C ASN A 196 5.84 -4.30 13.86
N GLU A 197 4.73 -4.48 14.59
CA GLU A 197 4.76 -5.12 15.90
C GLU A 197 5.25 -6.57 15.81
N MET A 198 4.74 -7.32 14.83
CA MET A 198 5.17 -8.70 14.57
C MET A 198 6.66 -8.74 14.23
N LEU A 199 7.10 -7.95 13.24
CA LEU A 199 8.50 -7.91 12.82
C LEU A 199 9.44 -7.46 13.95
N SER A 200 9.00 -6.53 14.80
CA SER A 200 9.80 -6.07 15.95
C SER A 200 10.06 -7.19 16.96
N LYS A 201 9.09 -8.08 17.19
CA LYS A 201 9.27 -9.24 18.06
C LYS A 201 10.30 -10.20 17.49
N THR A 202 10.20 -10.50 16.19
CA THR A 202 11.10 -11.43 15.53
C THR A 202 12.53 -10.89 15.37
N VAL A 203 12.72 -9.60 15.12
CA VAL A 203 14.06 -9.00 14.98
C VAL A 203 14.77 -8.84 16.34
N SER A 204 14.02 -8.85 17.45
CA SER A 204 14.58 -8.75 18.80
C SER A 204 15.03 -10.09 19.39
N GLU A 205 14.70 -11.21 18.73
CA GLU A 205 15.09 -12.59 19.07
C GLU A 205 16.40 -12.99 18.36
#